data_AF-A0A3B1E739-F1
#
_entry.id   AF-A0A3B1E739-F1
#
_cell.length_a   1.000
_cell.length_b   1.000
_cell.length_c   1.000
_cell.angle_alpha   90.00
_cell.angle_beta   90.00
_cell.angle_gamma   90.00
#
_symmetry.space_group_name_H-M   'P 1'
#
loop_
_entity.id
_entity.type
_entity.pdbx_description
1 polymer ?
#
loop_
_entity_poly.entity_id
_entity_poly.type
_entity_poly.pdbx_seq_one_letter_code
_entity_poly.pdbx_strand_id
1 'polypeptide(L)'
;MGILRSAKKPLLIHCLGGADRTSLVAALYQYGIANKSVNVAKKEFSIWYGHIPYFREEVIAMDKSFNNYVTKNKTKIKHNFY
;
A
#
# COMPACT_ATOMS: atom_id res chain seq x y z
N MET A 1 -10.49 -3.10 2.84
CA MET A 1 -10.37 -3.38 1.39
C MET A 1 -11.69 -3.42 0.63
N GLY A 2 -12.86 -3.30 1.27
CA GLY A 2 -14.16 -3.40 0.58
C GLY A 2 -14.31 -2.43 -0.60
N ILE A 3 -14.06 -1.14 -0.37
CA ILE A 3 -14.19 -0.07 -1.38
C ILE A 3 -13.33 -0.37 -2.62
N LEU A 4 -12.05 -0.70 -2.44
CA LEU A 4 -11.14 -1.00 -3.56
C LEU A 4 -11.55 -2.26 -4.37
N ARG A 5 -12.24 -3.21 -3.74
CA ARG A 5 -12.73 -4.43 -4.40
C ARG A 5 -14.03 -4.17 -5.18
N SER A 6 -14.93 -3.37 -4.61
CA SER A 6 -16.27 -3.13 -5.17
C SER A 6 -16.32 -1.99 -6.19
N ALA A 7 -15.34 -1.08 -6.17
CA ALA A 7 -15.34 0.06 -7.07
C ALA A 7 -15.12 -0.36 -8.54
N LYS A 8 -15.85 0.30 -9.45
CA LYS A 8 -15.80 0.06 -10.90
C LYS A 8 -14.44 0.51 -11.45
N LYS A 9 -13.82 -0.31 -12.30
CA LYS A 9 -12.51 -0.01 -12.91
C LYS A 9 -12.68 0.78 -14.22
N PRO A 10 -11.75 1.67 -14.60
CA PRO A 10 -10.48 1.99 -13.91
C PRO A 10 -10.66 2.83 -12.63
N LEU A 11 -9.74 2.69 -11.67
CA LEU A 11 -9.76 3.42 -10.40
C LEU A 11 -8.75 4.57 -10.42
N LEU A 12 -9.23 5.80 -10.18
CA LEU A 12 -8.37 6.95 -9.90
C LEU A 12 -8.15 7.03 -8.38
N ILE A 13 -6.88 7.01 -7.97
CA ILE A 13 -6.46 7.19 -6.57
C ILE A 13 -5.66 8.48 -6.51
N HIS A 14 -6.04 9.42 -5.64
CA HIS A 14 -5.26 10.63 -5.40
C HIS A 14 -5.36 11.08 -3.94
N CYS A 15 -4.47 11.99 -3.56
CA CYS A 15 -4.58 12.80 -2.34
C CYS A 15 -4.30 14.28 -2.67
N LEU A 16 -4.25 15.16 -1.67
CA LEU A 16 -3.98 16.59 -1.91
C LEU A 16 -2.61 16.81 -2.55
N GLY A 17 -1.58 16.08 -2.08
CA GLY A 17 -0.21 16.19 -2.59
C GLY A 17 0.21 15.09 -3.57
N GLY A 18 -0.71 14.19 -3.93
CA GLY A 18 -0.45 13.10 -4.88
C GLY A 18 0.51 11.99 -4.44
N ALA A 19 1.32 12.16 -3.40
CA ALA A 19 2.37 11.21 -3.01
C ALA A 19 1.91 10.18 -1.95
N ASP A 20 2.01 10.49 -0.66
CA ASP A 20 2.11 9.45 0.39
C ASP A 20 0.86 8.59 0.59
N ARG A 21 -0.33 9.21 0.70
CA ARG A 21 -1.60 8.47 0.83
C ARG A 21 -1.98 7.76 -0.46
N THR A 22 -1.63 8.33 -1.61
CA THR A 22 -1.83 7.70 -2.92
C THR A 22 -1.00 6.42 -3.01
N SER A 23 0.30 6.52 -2.70
CA SER A 23 1.25 5.41 -2.68
C SER A 23 0.82 4.30 -1.73
N LEU A 24 0.33 4.64 -0.52
CA LEU A 24 -0.19 3.65 0.41
C LEU A 24 -1.38 2.87 -0.19
N VAL A 25 -2.37 3.57 -0.73
CA VAL A 25 -3.57 2.92 -1.30
C VAL A 25 -3.20 2.09 -2.53
N ALA A 26 -2.29 2.58 -3.39
CA ALA A 26 -1.76 1.83 -4.52
C ALA A 26 -1.02 0.55 -4.07
N ALA A 27 -0.15 0.63 -3.07
CA ALA A 27 0.55 -0.53 -2.51
C ALA A 27 -0.43 -1.57 -1.94
N LEU A 28 -1.47 -1.10 -1.23
CA LEU A 28 -2.53 -1.96 -0.70
C LEU A 28 -3.33 -2.65 -1.81
N TYR A 29 -3.58 -1.97 -2.94
CA TYR A 29 -4.21 -2.56 -4.11
C TYR A 29 -3.31 -3.63 -4.74
N GLN A 30 -2.04 -3.32 -5.00
CA GLN A 30 -1.08 -4.26 -5.61
C GLN A 30 -0.97 -5.55 -4.79
N TYR A 31 -0.76 -5.43 -3.47
CA TYR A 31 -0.57 -6.59 -2.61
C TYR A 31 -1.90 -7.30 -2.27
N GLY A 32 -2.93 -6.55 -1.87
CA GLY A 32 -4.16 -7.12 -1.31
C GLY A 32 -5.22 -7.54 -2.33
N ILE A 33 -5.20 -6.98 -3.55
CA ILE A 33 -6.21 -7.25 -4.58
C ILE A 33 -5.58 -7.84 -5.83
N ALA A 34 -4.49 -7.25 -6.33
CA ALA A 34 -3.79 -7.75 -7.51
C ALA A 34 -2.82 -8.91 -7.20
N ASN A 35 -2.73 -9.36 -5.95
CA ASN A 35 -1.90 -10.47 -5.47
C ASN A 35 -0.42 -10.37 -5.89
N LYS A 36 0.11 -9.15 -6.02
CA LYS A 36 1.52 -8.93 -6.31
C LYS A 36 2.36 -9.16 -5.06
N SER A 37 3.65 -9.43 -5.25
CA SER A 37 4.58 -9.60 -4.14
C SER A 37 4.74 -8.29 -3.35
N VAL A 38 5.14 -8.43 -2.08
CA VAL A 38 5.43 -7.27 -1.20
C VAL A 38 6.46 -6.34 -1.84
N ASN A 39 7.48 -6.90 -2.52
CA ASN A 39 8.52 -6.12 -3.18
C ASN A 39 7.98 -5.29 -4.34
N VAL A 40 7.00 -5.80 -5.08
CA VAL A 40 6.33 -5.04 -6.15
C VAL A 40 5.47 -3.94 -5.54
N ALA A 41 4.68 -4.25 -4.52
CA ALA A 41 3.82 -3.26 -3.85
C ALA A 41 4.61 -2.12 -3.19
N LYS A 42 5.82 -2.40 -2.65
CA LYS A 42 6.70 -1.38 -2.08
C LYS A 42 7.21 -0.35 -3.10
N LYS A 43 7.20 -0.66 -4.40
CA LYS A 43 7.62 0.29 -5.44
C LYS A 43 6.64 1.47 -5.60
N GLU A 44 5.42 1.36 -5.09
CA GLU A 44 4.46 2.47 -5.10
C GLU A 44 4.91 3.63 -4.19
N PHE A 45 5.81 3.37 -3.22
CA PHE A 45 6.47 4.36 -2.38
C PHE A 45 7.78 4.89 -2.99
N SER A 46 7.90 4.89 -4.32
CA SER A 46 9.14 5.36 -4.96
C SER A 46 9.24 6.88 -4.99
N ILE A 47 10.48 7.38 -5.01
CA ILE A 47 10.78 8.81 -5.17
C ILE A 47 10.20 9.39 -6.48
N TRP A 48 10.06 8.55 -7.51
CA TRP A 48 9.43 8.91 -8.79
C TRP A 48 7.95 9.26 -8.65
N TYR A 49 7.27 8.74 -7.62
CA TYR A 49 5.89 9.08 -7.28
C TYR A 49 5.78 10.17 -6.20
N GLY A 50 6.87 10.92 -5.98
CA GLY A 50 6.91 12.04 -5.03
C GLY A 50 7.11 11.62 -3.57
N HIS A 51 7.44 10.35 -3.31
CA HIS A 51 7.70 9.86 -1.96
C HIS A 51 9.11 10.24 -1.51
N ILE A 52 9.23 11.27 -0.67
CA ILE A 52 10.52 11.79 -0.18
C ILE A 52 10.60 11.62 1.34
N PRO A 53 11.01 10.45 1.85
CA PRO A 53 10.97 10.10 3.28
C PRO A 53 11.93 10.92 4.14
N TYR A 54 12.95 11.53 3.54
CA TYR A 54 13.97 12.27 4.28
C TYR A 54 13.48 13.64 4.81
N PHE A 55 12.43 14.21 4.23
CA PHE A 55 11.95 15.55 4.61
C PHE A 55 10.57 15.56 5.31
N ARG A 56 9.94 14.40 5.51
CA ARG A 56 8.57 14.32 6.02
C ARG A 56 8.33 13.06 6.84
N GLU A 57 8.10 13.21 8.15
CA GLU A 57 7.83 12.08 9.06
C GLU A 57 6.54 11.31 8.72
N GLU A 58 5.54 11.97 8.14
CA GLU A 58 4.28 11.36 7.73
C GLU A 58 4.46 10.26 6.66
N VAL A 59 5.54 10.35 5.89
CA VAL A 59 5.95 9.40 4.85
C VAL A 59 6.32 8.06 5.49
N ILE A 60 7.10 8.12 6.58
CA ILE A 60 7.52 6.95 7.37
C ILE A 60 6.31 6.28 8.02
N ALA A 61 5.31 7.07 8.45
CA ALA A 61 4.08 6.53 9.02
C ALA A 61 3.31 5.67 8.00
N MET A 62 3.26 6.08 6.72
CA MET A 62 2.58 5.31 5.66
C MET A 62 3.29 4.00 5.34
N ASP A 63 4.63 4.01 5.28
CA ASP A 63 5.44 2.79 5.13
C ASP A 63 5.18 1.80 6.28
N LYS A 64 5.15 2.32 7.51
CA LYS A 64 4.86 1.51 8.70
C LYS A 64 3.46 0.91 8.64
N SER A 65 2.46 1.69 8.22
CA SER A 65 1.09 1.20 8.01
C SER A 65 1.04 0.06 7.00
N PHE A 66 1.75 0.19 5.87
CA PHE A 66 1.81 -0.88 4.87
C PHE A 66 2.51 -2.14 5.39
N ASN A 67 3.66 -1.99 6.06
CA ASN A 67 4.39 -3.12 6.65
C ASN A 67 3.54 -3.86 7.70
N ASN A 68 2.81 -3.12 8.55
CA ASN A 68 1.88 -3.70 9.52
C ASN A 68 0.77 -4.50 8.83
N TYR A 69 0.21 -3.98 7.74
CA TYR A 69 -0.78 -4.69 6.93
C TYR A 69 -0.23 -6.01 6.38
N VAL A 70 0.98 -5.98 5.79
CA VAL A 70 1.63 -7.17 5.24
C VAL A 70 1.89 -8.21 6.33
N THR A 71 2.46 -7.81 7.47
CA THR A 71 2.77 -8.72 8.57
C THR A 71 1.51 -9.40 9.10
N LYS A 72 0.45 -8.63 9.37
CA LYS A 72 -0.83 -9.18 9.83
C LYS A 72 -1.43 -10.21 8.86
N ASN A 73 -1.36 -9.93 7.55
CA ASN A 73 -1.87 -10.86 6.53
C ASN A 73 -0.99 -12.12 6.39
N LYS A 74 0.34 -12.00 6.48
CA LYS A 74 1.24 -13.16 6.51
C LYS A 74 0.99 -14.06 7.73
N THR A 75 0.77 -13.48 8.91
CA THR A 75 0.45 -14.23 10.13
C THR A 75 -0.89 -14.95 10.00
N LYS A 76 -1.91 -14.30 9.43
CA LYS A 76 -3.22 -14.94 9.19
C LYS A 76 -3.12 -16.12 8.23
N ILE A 77 -2.30 -16.01 7.19
CA ILE A 77 -2.02 -17.12 6.28
C ILE A 77 -1.36 -18.26 7.06
N LYS A 78 -0.27 -18.01 7.79
CA LYS A 78 0.40 -19.06 8.60
C LYS A 78 -0.55 -19.74 9.58
N HIS A 79 -1.41 -18.99 10.27
CA HIS A 79 -2.31 -19.55 11.27
C HIS A 79 -3.45 -20.41 10.69
N ASN A 80 -3.81 -20.20 9.42
CA ASN A 80 -4.81 -21.01 8.70
C ASN A 80 -4.27 -22.35 8.16
N PHE A 81 -2.95 -22.58 8.25
CA PHE A 81 -2.29 -23.80 7.80
C PHE A 81 -1.86 -24.72 8.96
N TYR A 82 -2.29 -24.43 10.20
CA TYR A 82 -2.16 -25.28 11.38
C TYR A 82 -3.53 -25.64 11.93
#